data_AF-A0A6G7VGI1-F1
#
_entry.id   AF-A0A6G7VGI1-F1
#
_cell.length_a   1.000
_cell.length_b   1.000
_cell.length_c   1.000
_cell.angle_alpha   90.00
_cell.angle_beta   90.00
_cell.angle_gamma   90.00
#
_symmetry.space_group_name_H-M   'P 1'
#
loop_
_entity.id
_entity.type
_entity.pdbx_description
1 polymer ?
#
loop_
_entity_poly.entity_id
_entity_poly.type
_entity_poly.pdbx_seq_one_letter_code
_entity_poly.pdbx_strand_id
1 'polypeptide(L)'
;MKIGSRLLLGAIALAILCLAILWLTFDQAARDLQRRLDQIAARLQVGRSPFILSLPDRGGVFILFRQGDIGPSCAELIIKDGQVRLARIAGEPIALSFAQGIDLGRWDQALAACDRMSIGLTAQTGWMKGELRLSYQAGRITHIDPAYLWD
;
A
#
# COMPACT_ATOMS: atom_id res chain seq x y z
N MET A 1 1.77 9.28 -57.77
CA MET A 1 2.10 8.67 -56.46
C MET A 1 1.87 9.68 -55.34
N LYS A 2 0.74 9.62 -54.61
CA LYS A 2 0.42 10.49 -53.45
C LYS A 2 -0.24 9.71 -52.29
N ILE A 3 -0.21 8.38 -52.35
CA ILE A 3 -0.95 7.49 -51.45
C ILE A 3 -0.22 7.30 -50.10
N GLY A 4 1.10 7.52 -50.05
CA GLY A 4 1.90 7.27 -48.83
C GLY A 4 1.66 8.23 -47.67
N SER A 5 1.27 9.48 -47.90
CA SER A 5 1.17 10.49 -46.83
C SER A 5 -0.08 10.32 -45.94
N ARG A 6 -1.18 9.81 -46.50
CA ARG A 6 -2.44 9.61 -45.74
C ARG A 6 -2.35 8.41 -44.77
N LEU A 7 -1.64 7.35 -45.16
CA LEU A 7 -1.43 6.18 -44.30
C LEU A 7 -0.51 6.53 -43.11
N LEU A 8 0.52 7.34 -43.33
CA LEU A 8 1.44 7.77 -42.29
C LEU A 8 0.73 8.63 -41.22
N LEU A 9 -0.10 9.60 -41.66
CA LEU A 9 -0.87 10.45 -40.74
C LEU A 9 -1.87 9.65 -39.89
N GLY A 10 -2.54 8.65 -40.49
CA GLY A 10 -3.44 7.76 -39.77
C GLY A 10 -2.72 6.95 -38.68
N ALA A 11 -1.54 6.40 -38.99
CA ALA A 11 -0.75 5.63 -38.03
C ALA A 11 -0.26 6.51 -36.85
N ILE A 12 0.17 7.74 -37.12
CA ILE A 12 0.61 8.68 -36.07
C ILE A 12 -0.56 9.06 -35.17
N ALA A 13 -1.72 9.40 -35.74
CA ALA A 13 -2.90 9.75 -34.95
C ALA A 13 -3.36 8.61 -34.03
N LEU A 14 -3.34 7.37 -34.55
CA LEU A 14 -3.64 6.18 -33.74
C LEU A 14 -2.63 5.97 -32.61
N ALA A 15 -1.33 6.12 -32.89
CA ALA A 15 -0.29 5.98 -31.88
C ALA A 15 -0.44 7.02 -30.75
N ILE A 16 -0.72 8.29 -31.09
CA ILE A 16 -0.97 9.35 -30.11
C ILE A 16 -2.20 9.01 -29.26
N LEU A 17 -3.29 8.54 -29.87
CA LEU A 17 -4.49 8.14 -29.14
C LEU A 17 -4.22 6.98 -28.19
N CYS A 18 -3.48 5.95 -28.62
CA CYS A 18 -3.10 4.83 -27.76
C CYS A 18 -2.24 5.28 -26.56
N LEU A 19 -1.27 6.17 -26.80
CA LEU A 19 -0.45 6.74 -25.74
C LEU A 19 -1.29 7.55 -24.74
N ALA A 20 -2.22 8.38 -25.23
CA ALA A 20 -3.10 9.16 -24.37
C ALA A 20 -3.99 8.27 -23.49
N ILE A 21 -4.54 7.18 -24.03
CA ILE A 21 -5.33 6.20 -23.27
C ILE A 21 -4.46 5.51 -22.21
N LEU A 22 -3.22 5.14 -22.54
CA LEU A 22 -2.30 4.51 -21.59
C LEU A 22 -1.93 5.45 -20.44
N TRP A 23 -1.66 6.73 -20.74
CA TRP A 23 -1.41 7.74 -19.71
C TRP A 23 -2.61 7.96 -18.81
N LEU A 24 -3.83 7.97 -19.39
CA LEU A 24 -5.05 8.16 -18.61
C LEU A 24 -5.31 7.00 -17.63
N THR A 25 -5.07 5.76 -18.05
CA THR A 25 -5.25 4.59 -17.16
C THR A 25 -4.19 4.56 -16.05
N PHE A 26 -2.96 4.99 -16.34
CA PHE A 26 -1.90 5.12 -15.34
C PHE A 26 -2.26 6.16 -14.29
N ASP A 27 -2.66 7.37 -14.71
CA ASP A 27 -3.05 8.47 -13.83
C ASP A 27 -4.29 8.14 -12.99
N GLN A 28 -5.26 7.41 -13.57
CA GLN A 28 -6.40 6.87 -12.81
C GLN A 28 -5.96 5.86 -11.74
N ALA A 29 -5.10 4.90 -12.08
CA ALA A 29 -4.60 3.91 -11.12
C ALA A 29 -3.83 4.58 -9.97
N ALA A 30 -3.00 5.59 -10.27
CA ALA A 30 -2.26 6.36 -9.27
C ALA A 30 -3.19 7.11 -8.32
N ARG A 31 -4.18 7.84 -8.86
CA ARG A 31 -5.17 8.56 -8.04
C ARG A 31 -6.02 7.61 -7.21
N ASP A 32 -6.41 6.47 -7.76
CA ASP A 32 -7.17 5.46 -7.03
C ASP A 32 -6.37 4.89 -5.86
N LEU A 33 -5.09 4.63 -6.07
CA LEU A 33 -4.20 4.12 -5.04
C LEU A 33 -3.95 5.16 -3.95
N GLN A 34 -3.64 6.40 -4.35
CA GLN A 34 -3.46 7.53 -3.44
C GLN A 34 -4.69 7.74 -2.56
N ARG A 35 -5.89 7.78 -3.16
CA ARG A 35 -7.15 7.95 -2.41
C ARG A 35 -7.36 6.85 -1.37
N ARG A 36 -6.98 5.61 -1.66
CA ARG A 36 -7.10 4.50 -0.69
C ARG A 36 -6.10 4.66 0.45
N LEU A 37 -4.87 5.09 0.18
CA LEU A 37 -3.88 5.40 1.21
C LEU A 37 -4.34 6.56 2.09
N ASP A 38 -4.86 7.64 1.49
CA ASP A 38 -5.40 8.79 2.20
C ASP A 38 -6.59 8.39 3.10
N GLN A 39 -7.46 7.48 2.62
CA GLN A 39 -8.55 6.93 3.43
C GLN A 39 -8.05 6.10 4.63
N ILE A 40 -6.94 5.36 4.49
CA ILE A 40 -6.31 4.67 5.62
C ILE A 40 -5.71 5.70 6.58
N ALA A 41 -4.94 6.67 6.06
CA ALA A 41 -4.32 7.72 6.84
C ALA A 41 -5.34 8.52 7.67
N ALA A 42 -6.48 8.87 7.06
CA ALA A 42 -7.55 9.62 7.74
C ALA A 42 -8.22 8.85 8.88
N ARG A 43 -8.13 7.51 8.89
CA ARG A 43 -8.65 6.66 9.98
C ARG A 43 -7.64 6.51 11.11
N LEU A 44 -6.35 6.70 10.82
CA LEU A 44 -5.29 6.71 11.80
C LEU A 44 -5.27 8.07 12.52
N GLN A 45 -5.01 8.05 13.82
CA GLN A 45 -4.98 9.26 14.63
C GLN A 45 -3.75 9.22 15.54
N VAL A 46 -3.03 10.33 15.60
CA VAL A 46 -1.95 10.52 16.57
C VAL A 46 -2.49 10.29 17.99
N GLY A 47 -1.75 9.54 18.79
CA GLY A 47 -2.11 9.14 20.15
C GLY A 47 -2.99 7.89 20.26
N ARG A 48 -3.53 7.37 19.15
CA ARG A 48 -4.27 6.08 19.12
C ARG A 48 -3.32 4.90 18.87
N SER A 49 -3.85 3.70 19.11
CA SER A 49 -3.14 2.45 18.80
C SER A 49 -3.01 2.24 17.29
N PRO A 50 -1.81 1.92 16.76
CA PRO A 50 -1.63 1.56 15.35
C PRO A 50 -2.05 0.11 15.04
N PHE A 51 -2.46 -0.66 16.05
CA PHE A 51 -2.63 -2.10 15.94
C PHE A 51 -4.02 -2.52 15.46
N ILE A 52 -4.98 -1.60 15.34
CA ILE A 52 -6.31 -1.89 14.81
C ILE A 52 -6.43 -1.19 13.46
N LEU A 53 -6.43 -1.97 12.38
CA LEU A 53 -6.34 -1.46 11.02
C LEU A 53 -7.55 -1.90 10.22
N SER A 54 -8.28 -0.95 9.64
CA SER A 54 -9.29 -1.23 8.61
C SER A 54 -8.64 -1.15 7.24
N LEU A 55 -8.55 -2.27 6.54
CA LEU A 55 -7.81 -2.40 5.28
C LEU A 55 -8.77 -2.79 4.15
N PRO A 56 -8.46 -2.44 2.89
CA PRO A 56 -9.25 -2.90 1.76
C PRO A 56 -9.22 -4.43 1.65
N ASP A 57 -10.34 -5.00 1.20
CA ASP A 57 -10.52 -6.44 1.00
C ASP A 57 -10.10 -6.92 -0.40
N ARG A 58 -9.68 -6.01 -1.28
CA ARG A 58 -9.23 -6.31 -2.64
C ARG A 58 -7.83 -5.76 -2.90
N GLY A 59 -7.06 -6.51 -3.69
CA GLY A 59 -5.67 -6.18 -4.00
C GLY A 59 -4.69 -6.71 -2.95
N GLY A 60 -3.43 -6.33 -3.09
CA GLY A 60 -2.38 -6.63 -2.12
C GLY A 60 -2.27 -5.54 -1.06
N VAL A 61 -2.17 -5.97 0.19
CA VAL A 61 -1.82 -5.13 1.34
C VAL A 61 -0.59 -5.73 1.99
N PHE A 62 0.42 -4.90 2.25
CA PHE A 62 1.59 -5.28 3.02
C PHE A 62 1.69 -4.38 4.25
N ILE A 63 1.90 -4.99 5.42
CA ILE A 63 2.14 -4.27 6.66
C ILE A 63 3.47 -4.74 7.21
N LEU A 64 4.34 -3.80 7.51
CA LEU A 64 5.68 -4.07 8.02
C LEU A 64 5.95 -3.22 9.25
N PHE A 65 6.41 -3.84 10.33
CA PHE A 65 6.87 -3.17 11.53
C PHE A 65 8.39 -3.27 11.60
N ARG A 66 9.10 -2.14 11.72
CA ARG A 66 10.58 -2.10 11.74
C ARG A 66 11.11 -1.22 12.86
N GLN A 67 12.36 -1.51 13.23
CA GLN A 67 13.16 -0.63 14.07
C GLN A 67 13.91 0.37 13.17
N GLY A 68 13.48 1.62 13.13
CA GLY A 68 13.94 2.64 12.18
C GLY A 68 13.61 2.31 10.71
N ASP A 69 14.21 3.08 9.79
CA ASP A 69 13.97 2.93 8.34
C ASP A 69 14.54 1.64 7.75
N ILE A 70 15.71 1.22 8.23
CA ILE A 70 16.51 0.13 7.64
C ILE A 70 16.76 -1.04 8.60
N GLY A 71 16.25 -1.00 9.83
CA GLY A 71 16.53 -2.04 10.82
C GLY A 71 15.71 -3.32 10.62
N PRO A 72 15.85 -4.28 11.55
CA PRO A 72 15.14 -5.56 11.45
C PRO A 72 13.62 -5.36 11.49
N SER A 73 12.90 -6.31 10.87
CA SER A 73 11.44 -6.37 10.94
C SER A 73 11.01 -7.08 12.23
N CYS A 74 10.15 -6.44 13.03
CA CYS A 74 9.47 -7.12 14.14
C CYS A 74 8.25 -7.89 13.65
N ALA A 75 7.61 -7.45 12.56
CA ALA A 75 6.45 -8.12 12.03
C ALA A 75 6.24 -7.82 10.55
N GLU A 76 5.75 -8.82 9.83
CA GLU A 76 5.43 -8.76 8.41
C GLU A 76 4.09 -9.44 8.16
N LEU A 77 3.17 -8.72 7.53
CA LEU A 77 1.87 -9.22 7.13
C LEU A 77 1.65 -8.95 5.65
N ILE A 78 1.24 -9.97 4.92
CA ILE A 78 0.86 -9.86 3.51
C ILE A 78 -0.56 -10.40 3.38
N ILE A 79 -1.45 -9.55 2.92
CA ILE A 79 -2.85 -9.86 2.66
C ILE A 79 -3.06 -9.71 1.17
N LYS A 80 -3.70 -10.67 0.53
CA LYS A 80 -4.05 -10.60 -0.89
C LYS A 80 -5.51 -10.97 -1.05
N ASP A 81 -6.29 -10.07 -1.63
CA ASP A 81 -7.71 -10.27 -1.92
C ASP A 81 -8.48 -10.78 -0.68
N GLY A 82 -8.25 -10.12 0.46
CA GLY A 82 -8.91 -10.41 1.72
C GLY A 82 -8.40 -11.66 2.44
N GLN A 83 -7.35 -12.31 1.94
CA GLN A 83 -6.77 -13.51 2.55
C GLN A 83 -5.35 -13.23 3.07
N VAL A 84 -5.08 -13.63 4.31
CA VAL A 84 -3.72 -13.57 4.89
C VAL A 84 -2.84 -14.60 4.18
N ARG A 85 -1.82 -14.14 3.47
CA ARG A 85 -0.83 -14.97 2.76
C ARG A 85 0.42 -15.21 3.59
N LEU A 86 0.80 -14.22 4.38
CA LEU A 86 1.91 -14.26 5.33
C LEU A 86 1.51 -13.47 6.56
N ALA A 87 1.82 -14.00 7.73
CA ALA A 87 1.82 -13.24 8.96
C ALA A 87 2.91 -13.77 9.87
N ARG A 88 3.89 -12.91 10.17
CA ARG A 88 4.97 -13.21 11.11
C ARG A 88 5.09 -12.09 12.12
N ILE A 89 5.27 -12.43 13.39
CA ILE A 89 5.54 -11.48 14.48
C ILE A 89 6.67 -12.04 15.33
N ALA A 90 7.66 -11.21 15.65
CA ALA A 90 8.90 -11.61 16.31
C ALA A 90 9.60 -12.80 15.63
N GLY A 91 9.50 -12.89 14.29
CA GLY A 91 10.05 -13.98 13.50
C GLY A 91 9.18 -15.23 13.41
N GLU A 92 8.15 -15.37 14.25
CA GLU A 92 7.29 -16.56 14.31
C GLU A 92 6.06 -16.45 13.40
N PRO A 93 5.69 -17.51 12.66
CA PRO A 93 4.45 -17.53 11.89
C PRO A 93 3.24 -17.56 12.82
N ILE A 94 2.23 -16.74 12.52
CA ILE A 94 1.01 -16.64 13.31
C ILE A 94 -0.24 -16.90 12.48
N ALA A 95 -1.23 -17.52 13.10
CA ALA A 95 -2.57 -17.63 12.52
C ALA A 95 -3.33 -16.32 12.74
N LEU A 96 -3.67 -15.65 11.64
CA LEU A 96 -4.47 -14.44 11.61
C LEU A 96 -5.64 -14.61 10.65
N SER A 97 -6.81 -14.17 11.08
CA SER A 97 -7.96 -13.99 10.21
C SER A 97 -8.04 -12.53 9.77
N PHE A 98 -8.55 -12.32 8.56
CA PHE A 98 -8.84 -10.99 8.03
C PHE A 98 -10.35 -10.83 7.92
N ALA A 99 -10.89 -9.82 8.61
CA ALA A 99 -12.32 -9.50 8.57
C ALA A 99 -12.48 -8.00 8.33
N GLN A 100 -12.04 -7.53 7.15
CA GLN A 100 -11.96 -6.10 6.79
C GLN A 100 -11.00 -5.28 7.66
N GLY A 101 -10.15 -5.99 8.39
CA GLY A 101 -9.14 -5.41 9.24
C GLY A 101 -8.35 -6.46 9.99
N ILE A 102 -7.34 -5.99 10.71
CA ILE A 102 -6.50 -6.80 11.59
C ILE A 102 -6.42 -6.09 12.94
N ASP A 103 -6.61 -6.85 14.01
CA ASP A 103 -6.29 -6.43 15.37
C ASP A 103 -5.00 -7.12 15.82
N LEU A 104 -3.96 -6.31 16.00
CA LEU A 104 -2.63 -6.72 16.46
C LEU A 104 -2.39 -6.40 17.93
N GLY A 105 -3.40 -5.93 18.67
CA GLY A 105 -3.26 -5.47 20.04
C GLY A 105 -2.71 -6.54 20.99
N ARG A 106 -3.02 -7.81 20.74
CA ARG A 106 -2.48 -8.94 21.53
C ARG A 106 -0.98 -9.18 21.37
N TRP A 107 -0.31 -8.49 20.45
CA TRP A 107 1.14 -8.55 20.24
C TRP A 107 1.84 -7.22 20.49
N ASP A 108 1.19 -6.28 21.17
CA ASP A 108 1.75 -4.97 21.49
C ASP A 108 3.17 -5.05 22.08
N GLN A 109 3.41 -6.00 22.99
CA GLN A 109 4.70 -6.21 23.62
C GLN A 109 5.77 -6.68 22.62
N ALA A 110 5.42 -7.57 21.68
CA ALA A 110 6.33 -8.00 20.64
C ALA A 110 6.62 -6.88 19.62
N LEU A 111 5.62 -6.03 19.35
CA LEU A 111 5.73 -4.89 18.45
C LEU A 111 6.39 -3.67 19.10
N ALA A 112 6.50 -3.62 20.42
CA ALA A 112 7.13 -2.53 21.16
C ALA A 112 8.65 -2.40 20.90
N ALA A 113 9.29 -3.45 20.37
CA ALA A 113 10.69 -3.40 19.91
C ALA A 113 10.87 -2.58 18.63
N CYS A 114 9.79 -2.34 17.89
CA CYS A 114 9.75 -1.52 16.69
C CYS A 114 9.14 -0.15 16.99
N ASP A 115 9.51 0.85 16.20
CA ASP A 115 9.08 2.24 16.33
C ASP A 115 8.46 2.77 15.02
N ARG A 116 8.49 1.99 13.95
CA ARG A 116 7.91 2.33 12.65
C ARG A 116 7.01 1.25 12.11
N MET A 117 5.97 1.69 11.42
CA MET A 117 5.03 0.85 10.71
C MET A 117 4.80 1.40 9.30
N SER A 118 4.93 0.54 8.31
CA SER A 118 4.59 0.80 6.92
C SER A 118 3.32 0.01 6.57
N ILE A 119 2.35 0.70 5.97
CA ILE A 119 1.17 0.09 5.36
C ILE A 119 1.25 0.41 3.88
N GLY A 120 1.41 -0.60 3.05
CA GLY A 120 1.35 -0.38 1.62
C GLY A 120 0.30 -1.20 0.92
N LEU A 121 -0.09 -0.66 -0.23
CA LEU A 121 -1.15 -1.15 -1.08
C LEU A 121 -0.60 -1.34 -2.49
N THR A 122 -1.08 -2.36 -3.19
CA THR A 122 -0.84 -2.51 -4.63
C THR A 122 -2.05 -2.00 -5.41
N ALA A 123 -1.83 -1.30 -6.52
CA ALA A 123 -2.87 -1.07 -7.51
C ALA A 123 -3.43 -2.42 -8.01
N GLN A 124 -4.67 -2.42 -8.51
CA GLN A 124 -5.31 -3.64 -9.04
C GLN A 124 -4.54 -4.26 -10.21
N THR A 125 -3.81 -3.43 -10.94
CA THR A 125 -2.97 -3.84 -12.05
C THR A 125 -1.64 -4.48 -11.60
N GLY A 126 -1.28 -4.37 -10.32
CA GLY A 126 -0.11 -4.99 -9.70
C GLY A 126 1.24 -4.27 -9.94
N TRP A 127 1.31 -3.36 -10.91
CA TRP A 127 2.57 -2.69 -11.29
C TRP A 127 2.86 -1.40 -10.52
N MET A 128 1.87 -0.82 -9.82
CA MET A 128 2.05 0.34 -8.97
C MET A 128 1.78 -0.02 -7.52
N LYS A 129 2.58 0.55 -6.63
CA LYS A 129 2.43 0.42 -5.20
C LYS A 129 2.39 1.80 -4.57
N GLY A 130 1.89 1.86 -3.37
CA GLY A 130 2.00 3.05 -2.55
C GLY A 130 2.05 2.65 -1.11
N GLU A 131 2.61 3.55 -0.32
CA GLU A 131 2.95 3.27 1.07
C GLU A 131 2.59 4.48 1.93
N LEU A 132 2.05 4.17 3.09
CA LEU A 132 1.84 5.06 4.20
C LEU A 132 2.76 4.62 5.33
N ARG A 133 3.57 5.54 5.85
CA ARG A 133 4.45 5.28 6.98
C ARG A 133 3.95 6.01 8.21
N LEU A 134 4.13 5.40 9.36
CA LEU A 134 3.86 6.03 10.64
C LEU A 134 4.93 5.64 11.65
N SER A 135 5.20 6.57 12.56
CA SER A 135 6.02 6.32 13.74
C SER A 135 5.11 6.10 14.95
N TYR A 136 5.52 5.23 15.85
CA TYR A 136 4.79 4.97 17.09
C TYR A 136 5.75 4.70 18.25
N GLN A 137 5.29 4.99 19.46
CA GLN A 137 6.04 4.75 20.69
C GLN A 137 5.08 4.29 21.78
N ALA A 138 5.48 3.27 22.55
CA ALA A 138 4.65 2.68 23.60
C ALA A 138 3.22 2.33 23.11
N GLY A 139 3.14 1.75 21.90
CA GLY A 139 1.87 1.34 21.27
C GLY A 139 0.97 2.50 20.83
N ARG A 140 1.49 3.73 20.72
CA ARG A 140 0.73 4.90 20.28
C ARG A 140 1.38 5.58 19.09
N ILE A 141 0.58 5.92 18.09
CA ILE A 141 1.02 6.68 16.91
C ILE A 141 1.55 8.05 17.38
N THR A 142 2.78 8.39 16.99
CA THR A 142 3.40 9.69 17.27
C THR A 142 3.45 10.57 16.04
N HIS A 143 3.57 9.96 14.86
CA HIS A 143 3.65 10.68 13.59
C HIS A 143 3.09 9.82 12.45
N ILE A 144 2.51 10.46 11.43
CA ILE A 144 2.03 9.81 10.20
C ILE A 144 2.63 10.60 9.04
N ASP A 145 3.45 9.94 8.23
CA ASP A 145 4.07 10.54 7.04
C ASP A 145 3.03 10.71 5.92
N PRO A 146 3.24 11.65 4.98
CA PRO A 146 2.47 11.66 3.73
C PRO A 146 2.61 10.34 2.99
N ALA A 147 1.50 9.83 2.44
CA ALA A 147 1.54 8.68 1.56
C ALA A 147 2.30 9.00 0.27
N TYR A 148 3.04 8.02 -0.26
CA TYR A 148 3.77 8.15 -1.51
C TYR A 148 3.57 6.93 -2.40
N LEU A 149 3.70 7.13 -3.71
CA LEU A 149 3.57 6.09 -4.74
C LEU A 149 4.94 5.72 -5.29
N TRP A 150 5.10 4.45 -5.69
CA TRP A 150 6.30 3.91 -6.32
C TRP A 150 5.96 2.70 -7.20
N ASP A 151 6.85 2.35 -8.12
CA ASP A 151 6.73 1.22 -9.06
C ASP A 151 7.45 -0.05 -8.58
#